data_AF-A0A4Q4SIR8-F1
#
_entry.id   AF-A0A4Q4SIR8-F1
#
_cell.length_a   1.000
_cell.length_b   1.000
_cell.length_c   1.000
_cell.angle_alpha   90.00
_cell.angle_beta   90.00
_cell.angle_gamma   90.00
#
_symmetry.space_group_name_H-M   'P 1'
#
loop_
_entity.id
_entity.type
_entity.pdbx_description
1 polymer ?
#
loop_
_entity_poly.entity_id
_entity_poly.type
_entity_poly.pdbx_seq_one_letter_code
_entity_poly.pdbx_strand_id
1 'polypeptide(L)'
;MDDILNEQFERVEKALTTLVDSIAAYNPATQAAVDLVAADDELNEGLDQLAKHQANHVRIQHLRAEADALEEQLKTSVKKLAELRHELFDTSVTTFPEDSRAVPFDELLQYATNISRYTVPPTYRERIPAADKEKEDEDVGSSGAPTNGLNTPALPPETVETATEAVQGQKEGEDAAGPALEITPEEEEWLKKLKASNLAWYPWPSNEKIRAGALFSLQYWREKGKNLDEFNIPAHLKADRDKVLQEQQQQDVAAQEVATDSPGKLIPQQLPSENTHRPKPLGVFAGFDDDDDD
;
A
#
# COMPACT_ATOMS: atom_id res chain seq x y z
N MET A 1 -49.56 14.89 -44.41
CA MET A 1 -50.35 13.71 -44.00
C MET A 1 -51.77 14.12 -43.68
N ASP A 2 -51.96 15.13 -42.83
CA ASP A 2 -53.28 15.61 -42.43
C ASP A 2 -54.18 15.97 -43.63
N ASP A 3 -53.64 16.64 -44.66
CA ASP A 3 -54.37 16.93 -45.90
C ASP A 3 -54.84 15.66 -46.65
N ILE A 4 -53.97 14.65 -46.73
CA ILE A 4 -54.25 13.37 -47.41
C ILE A 4 -55.32 12.60 -46.62
N LEU A 5 -55.23 12.59 -45.28
CA LEU A 5 -56.24 11.97 -44.44
C LEU A 5 -57.59 12.68 -44.54
N ASN A 6 -57.61 14.03 -44.56
CA ASN A 6 -58.83 14.79 -44.79
C ASN A 6 -59.47 14.47 -46.15
N GLU A 7 -58.66 14.38 -47.23
CA GLU A 7 -59.15 13.96 -48.55
C GLU A 7 -59.79 12.56 -48.52
N GLN A 8 -59.21 11.61 -47.79
CA GLN A 8 -59.78 10.26 -47.65
C GLN A 8 -61.01 10.20 -46.74
N PHE A 9 -61.04 10.94 -45.63
CA PHE A 9 -62.25 11.09 -44.81
C PHE A 9 -63.40 11.72 -45.61
N GLU A 10 -63.13 12.77 -46.39
CA GLU A 10 -64.11 13.35 -47.32
C GLU A 10 -64.57 12.35 -48.39
N ARG A 11 -63.69 11.46 -48.86
CA ARG A 11 -64.04 10.42 -49.84
C ARG A 11 -65.00 9.39 -49.24
N VAL A 12 -64.71 8.92 -48.02
CA VAL A 12 -65.58 8.00 -47.27
C VAL A 12 -66.94 8.66 -46.96
N GLU A 13 -66.96 9.94 -46.58
CA GLU A 13 -68.22 10.68 -46.35
C GLU A 13 -69.07 10.81 -47.63
N LYS A 14 -68.45 11.09 -48.78
CA LYS A 14 -69.11 11.14 -50.10
C LYS A 14 -69.62 9.76 -50.54
N ALA A 15 -68.89 8.68 -50.24
CA ALA A 15 -69.34 7.31 -50.50
C ALA A 15 -70.50 6.87 -49.57
N LEU A 16 -70.46 7.24 -48.29
CA LEU A 16 -71.53 6.97 -47.32
C LEU A 16 -72.83 7.69 -47.68
N THR A 17 -72.75 8.99 -47.98
CA THR A 17 -73.92 9.81 -48.35
C THR A 17 -74.57 9.27 -49.63
N THR A 18 -73.80 8.97 -50.67
CA THR A 18 -74.33 8.39 -51.91
C THR A 18 -74.92 6.99 -51.73
N LEU A 19 -74.35 6.14 -50.85
CA LEU A 19 -74.96 4.86 -50.48
C LEU A 19 -76.32 5.06 -49.79
N VAL A 20 -76.39 5.95 -48.79
CA VAL A 20 -77.61 6.26 -48.03
C VAL A 20 -78.70 6.81 -48.96
N ASP A 21 -78.37 7.72 -49.87
CA ASP A 21 -79.31 8.26 -50.84
C ASP A 21 -79.84 7.17 -51.78
N SER A 22 -79.00 6.21 -52.20
CA SER A 22 -79.45 5.07 -53.05
C SER A 22 -80.45 4.17 -52.32
N ILE A 23 -80.25 3.95 -51.02
CA ILE A 23 -81.14 3.16 -50.16
C ILE A 23 -82.46 3.92 -49.93
N ALA A 24 -82.39 5.22 -49.63
CA ALA A 24 -83.56 6.08 -49.44
C ALA A 24 -84.41 6.22 -50.71
N ALA A 25 -83.77 6.22 -51.88
CA ALA A 25 -84.44 6.20 -53.19
C ALA A 25 -85.00 4.82 -53.59
N TYR A 26 -84.90 3.80 -52.73
CA TYR A 26 -85.28 2.40 -53.02
C TYR A 26 -84.60 1.80 -54.28
N ASN A 27 -83.43 2.32 -54.66
CA ASN A 27 -82.66 1.86 -55.82
C ASN A 27 -81.24 1.46 -55.37
N PRO A 28 -81.05 0.23 -54.85
CA PRO A 28 -79.78 -0.18 -54.24
C PRO A 28 -78.65 -0.26 -55.29
N ALA A 29 -77.79 0.75 -55.28
CA ALA A 29 -76.63 0.83 -56.17
C ALA A 29 -75.48 -0.01 -55.61
N THR A 30 -75.29 -1.23 -56.13
CA THR A 30 -74.17 -2.11 -55.73
C THR A 30 -72.80 -1.46 -55.92
N GLN A 31 -72.66 -0.57 -56.90
CA GLN A 31 -71.42 0.19 -57.14
C GLN A 31 -71.07 1.10 -55.95
N ALA A 32 -72.04 1.79 -55.34
CA ALA A 32 -71.78 2.67 -54.19
C ALA A 32 -71.26 1.90 -52.96
N ALA A 33 -71.62 0.62 -52.82
CA ALA A 33 -71.06 -0.25 -51.79
C ALA A 33 -69.61 -0.66 -52.09
N VAL A 34 -69.26 -0.87 -53.36
CA VAL A 34 -67.86 -1.15 -53.77
C VAL A 34 -66.99 0.09 -53.60
N ASP A 35 -67.48 1.26 -54.00
CA ASP A 35 -66.77 2.53 -53.89
C ASP A 35 -66.53 2.91 -52.41
N LEU A 36 -67.45 2.56 -51.50
CA LEU A 36 -67.29 2.71 -50.06
C LEU A 36 -66.21 1.79 -49.48
N VAL A 37 -66.17 0.52 -49.90
CA VAL A 37 -65.11 -0.41 -49.46
C VAL A 37 -63.74 0.07 -49.94
N ALA A 38 -63.62 0.52 -51.18
CA ALA A 38 -62.38 1.08 -51.70
C ALA A 38 -61.93 2.34 -50.93
N ALA A 39 -62.86 3.21 -50.54
CA ALA A 39 -62.55 4.39 -49.73
C ALA A 39 -62.12 4.03 -48.29
N ASP A 40 -62.68 2.96 -47.70
CA ASP A 40 -62.28 2.45 -46.37
C ASP A 40 -60.90 1.78 -46.40
N ASP A 41 -60.58 1.02 -47.46
CA ASP A 41 -59.25 0.46 -47.71
C ASP A 41 -58.20 1.58 -47.87
N GLU A 42 -58.50 2.62 -48.66
CA GLU A 42 -57.64 3.81 -48.83
C GLU A 42 -57.45 4.59 -47.51
N LEU A 43 -58.49 4.69 -46.67
CA LEU A 43 -58.41 5.32 -45.35
C LEU A 43 -57.55 4.51 -44.38
N ASN A 44 -57.71 3.18 -44.36
CA ASN A 44 -56.89 2.28 -43.55
C ASN A 44 -55.40 2.41 -43.93
N GLU A 45 -55.06 2.44 -45.22
CA GLU A 45 -53.66 2.66 -45.63
C GLU A 45 -53.12 4.03 -45.13
N GLY A 46 -53.93 5.09 -45.22
CA GLY A 46 -53.57 6.42 -44.70
C GLY A 46 -53.30 6.44 -43.20
N LEU A 47 -54.10 5.73 -42.39
CA LEU A 47 -53.91 5.57 -40.95
C LEU A 47 -52.65 4.75 -40.64
N ASP A 48 -52.40 3.71 -41.41
CA ASP A 48 -51.22 2.85 -41.29
C ASP A 48 -49.92 3.62 -41.60
N GLN A 49 -49.96 4.51 -42.61
CA GLN A 49 -48.89 5.45 -42.93
C GLN A 49 -48.69 6.51 -41.83
N LEU A 50 -49.77 7.03 -41.23
CA LEU A 50 -49.69 7.96 -40.09
C LEU A 50 -49.04 7.30 -38.87
N ALA A 51 -49.42 6.08 -38.51
CA ALA A 51 -48.84 5.33 -37.40
C ALA A 51 -47.33 5.10 -37.61
N LYS A 52 -46.91 4.74 -38.83
CA LYS A 52 -45.50 4.62 -39.22
C LYS A 52 -44.76 5.97 -39.08
N HIS A 53 -45.37 7.08 -39.51
CA HIS A 53 -44.78 8.41 -39.37
C HIS A 53 -44.62 8.84 -37.89
N GLN A 54 -45.63 8.58 -37.05
CA GLN A 54 -45.56 8.87 -35.61
C GLN A 54 -44.46 8.05 -34.92
N ALA A 55 -44.37 6.75 -35.20
CA ALA A 55 -43.30 5.88 -34.67
C ALA A 55 -41.90 6.37 -35.09
N ASN A 56 -41.74 6.73 -36.37
CA ASN A 56 -40.49 7.30 -36.89
C ASN A 56 -40.16 8.65 -36.25
N HIS A 57 -41.15 9.52 -36.02
CA HIS A 57 -40.95 10.81 -35.38
C HIS A 57 -40.46 10.67 -33.93
N VAL A 58 -41.09 9.78 -33.13
CA VAL A 58 -40.64 9.46 -31.77
C VAL A 58 -39.21 8.92 -31.78
N ARG A 59 -38.88 8.03 -32.73
CA ARG A 59 -37.51 7.51 -32.89
C ARG A 59 -36.50 8.62 -33.25
N ILE A 60 -36.86 9.57 -34.11
CA ILE A 60 -36.01 10.72 -34.44
C ILE A 60 -35.80 11.64 -33.23
N GLN A 61 -36.83 11.85 -32.41
CA GLN A 61 -36.69 12.61 -31.16
C GLN A 61 -35.75 11.91 -30.16
N HIS A 62 -35.87 10.58 -30.01
CA HIS A 62 -34.97 9.78 -29.18
C HIS A 62 -33.51 9.90 -29.65
N LEU A 63 -33.25 9.66 -30.95
CA LEU A 63 -31.91 9.75 -31.53
C LEU A 63 -31.29 11.15 -31.41
N ARG A 64 -32.10 12.22 -31.41
CA ARG A 64 -31.63 13.59 -31.14
C ARG A 64 -31.23 13.76 -29.67
N ALA A 65 -32.08 13.34 -28.74
CA ALA A 65 -31.76 13.39 -27.30
C ALA A 65 -30.50 12.57 -26.95
N GLU A 66 -30.31 11.41 -27.58
CA GLU A 66 -29.07 10.61 -27.45
C GLU A 66 -27.85 11.34 -28.02
N ALA A 67 -27.97 11.96 -29.19
CA ALA A 67 -26.88 12.74 -29.79
C ALA A 67 -26.50 13.95 -28.92
N ASP A 68 -27.48 14.71 -28.41
CA ASP A 68 -27.26 15.86 -27.52
C ASP A 68 -26.56 15.42 -26.22
N ALA A 69 -26.97 14.29 -25.63
CA ALA A 69 -26.36 13.73 -24.43
C ALA A 69 -24.92 13.26 -24.67
N LEU A 70 -24.62 12.63 -25.81
CA LEU A 70 -23.26 12.24 -26.20
C LEU A 70 -22.38 13.48 -26.47
N GLU A 71 -22.92 14.56 -27.03
CA GLU A 71 -22.20 15.80 -27.22
C GLU A 71 -21.87 16.49 -25.88
N GLU A 72 -22.77 16.42 -24.88
CA GLU A 72 -22.50 16.88 -23.52
C GLU A 72 -21.43 16.04 -22.81
N GLN A 73 -21.42 14.71 -22.99
CA GLN A 73 -20.34 13.85 -22.51
C GLN A 73 -18.99 14.18 -23.17
N LEU A 74 -18.97 14.49 -24.46
CA LEU A 74 -17.77 14.95 -25.16
C LEU A 74 -17.28 16.30 -24.59
N LYS A 75 -18.17 17.30 -24.50
CA LYS A 75 -17.84 18.62 -23.94
C LYS A 75 -17.29 18.54 -22.52
N THR A 76 -17.90 17.72 -21.65
CA THR A 76 -17.45 17.55 -20.26
C THR A 76 -16.12 16.81 -20.16
N SER A 77 -15.87 15.79 -20.98
CA SER A 77 -14.58 15.09 -21.01
C SER A 77 -13.44 15.96 -21.55
N VAL A 78 -13.67 16.71 -22.64
CA VAL A 78 -12.69 17.68 -23.18
C VAL A 78 -12.40 18.79 -22.17
N LYS A 79 -13.43 19.29 -21.46
CA LYS A 79 -13.25 20.27 -20.38
C LYS A 79 -12.40 19.72 -19.25
N LYS A 80 -12.68 18.50 -18.77
CA LYS A 80 -11.85 17.81 -17.75
C LYS A 80 -10.40 17.61 -18.20
N LEU A 81 -10.16 17.26 -19.47
CA LEU A 81 -8.79 17.14 -20.01
C LEU A 81 -8.06 18.49 -20.07
N ALA A 82 -8.77 19.58 -20.37
CA ALA A 82 -8.20 20.93 -20.32
C ALA A 82 -7.89 21.37 -18.87
N GLU A 83 -8.77 21.06 -17.92
CA GLU A 83 -8.58 21.30 -16.49
C GLU A 83 -7.39 20.51 -15.93
N LEU A 84 -7.32 19.20 -16.18
CA LEU A 84 -6.19 18.34 -15.79
C LEU A 84 -4.87 18.79 -16.43
N ARG A 85 -4.91 19.27 -17.67
CA ARG A 85 -3.73 19.85 -18.32
C ARG A 85 -3.28 21.12 -17.60
N HIS A 86 -4.20 22.02 -17.25
CA HIS A 86 -3.89 23.24 -16.50
C HIS A 86 -3.33 22.91 -15.13
N GLU A 87 -3.95 21.97 -14.40
CA GLU A 87 -3.49 21.47 -13.11
C GLU A 87 -2.06 20.91 -13.21
N LEU A 88 -1.75 20.09 -14.22
CA LEU A 88 -0.39 19.58 -14.44
C LEU A 88 0.65 20.69 -14.68
N PHE A 89 0.29 21.77 -15.38
CA PHE A 89 1.18 22.93 -15.57
C PHE A 89 1.31 23.79 -14.30
N ASP A 90 0.26 23.84 -13.48
CA ASP A 90 0.24 24.57 -12.21
C ASP A 90 0.91 23.79 -11.06
N THR A 91 0.96 22.45 -11.14
CA THR A 91 1.76 21.66 -10.21
C THR A 91 3.22 22.04 -10.37
N SER A 92 3.74 22.74 -9.37
CA SER A 92 5.14 23.13 -9.31
C SER A 92 6.03 21.88 -9.24
N VAL A 93 6.52 21.44 -10.40
CA VAL A 93 7.61 20.46 -10.50
C VAL A 93 8.73 20.94 -9.58
N THR A 94 9.31 20.02 -8.80
CA THR A 94 10.35 20.36 -7.80
C THR A 94 11.58 20.97 -8.47
N THR A 95 11.56 22.30 -8.62
CA THR A 95 12.72 23.09 -9.03
C THR A 95 13.68 23.13 -7.85
N PHE A 96 14.73 22.32 -7.92
CA PHE A 96 15.83 22.42 -6.97
C PHE A 96 16.40 23.85 -7.02
N PRO A 97 16.54 24.54 -5.88
CA PRO A 97 17.11 25.88 -5.87
C PRO A 97 18.55 25.82 -6.38
N GLU A 98 18.99 26.85 -7.09
CA GLU A 98 20.37 26.93 -7.60
C GLU A 98 21.42 26.87 -6.46
N ASP A 99 21.03 27.26 -5.24
CA ASP A 99 21.79 27.12 -3.99
C ASP A 99 21.88 25.66 -3.47
N SER A 100 21.38 24.66 -4.20
CA SER A 100 21.50 23.26 -3.80
C SER A 100 22.98 22.84 -3.77
N ARG A 101 23.52 22.58 -2.57
CA ARG A 101 24.89 22.09 -2.41
C ARG A 101 25.02 20.71 -3.06
N ALA A 102 25.84 20.62 -4.10
CA ALA A 102 26.26 19.33 -4.64
C ALA A 102 26.94 18.50 -3.54
N VAL A 103 26.36 17.33 -3.22
CA VAL A 103 26.92 16.39 -2.25
C VAL A 103 27.88 15.46 -2.98
N PRO A 104 29.16 15.38 -2.58
CA PRO A 104 30.10 14.46 -3.22
C PRO A 104 29.74 13.01 -2.88
N PHE A 105 30.01 12.10 -3.83
CA PHE A 105 29.63 10.69 -3.73
C PHE A 105 30.22 10.00 -2.49
N ASP A 106 31.45 10.35 -2.11
CA ASP A 106 32.12 9.77 -0.93
C ASP A 106 31.44 10.16 0.39
N GLU A 107 31.00 11.43 0.54
CA GLU A 107 30.20 11.86 1.70
C GLU A 107 28.86 11.11 1.74
N LEU A 108 28.22 10.91 0.58
CA LEU A 108 26.95 10.19 0.46
C LEU A 108 27.11 8.71 0.85
N LEU A 109 28.14 8.02 0.35
CA LEU A 109 28.43 6.63 0.72
C LEU A 109 28.83 6.49 2.18
N GLN A 110 29.66 7.39 2.71
CA GLN A 110 30.05 7.37 4.13
C GLN A 110 28.83 7.64 5.03
N TYR A 111 27.92 8.51 4.63
CA TYR A 111 26.67 8.73 5.34
C TYR A 111 25.75 7.51 5.27
N ALA A 112 25.53 6.96 4.07
CA ALA A 112 24.70 5.77 3.82
C ALA A 112 25.17 4.55 4.63
N THR A 113 26.48 4.26 4.64
CA THR A 113 27.08 3.17 5.42
C THR A 113 27.03 3.40 6.93
N ASN A 114 26.97 4.66 7.37
CA ASN A 114 26.77 4.99 8.78
C ASN A 114 25.32 4.83 9.22
N ILE A 115 24.34 5.27 8.42
CA ILE A 115 22.93 5.18 8.77
C ILE A 115 22.35 3.77 8.59
N SER A 116 22.86 2.95 7.66
CA SER A 116 22.34 1.60 7.37
C SER A 116 22.28 0.68 8.60
N ARG A 117 23.23 0.84 9.53
CA ARG A 117 23.29 0.13 10.82
C ARG A 117 22.17 0.51 11.80
N TYR A 118 21.48 1.63 11.56
CA TYR A 118 20.50 2.22 12.47
C TYR A 118 19.13 2.45 11.82
N THR A 119 19.02 2.50 10.49
CA THR A 119 17.76 2.61 9.74
C THR A 119 17.02 1.28 9.62
N VAL A 120 17.68 0.17 9.94
CA VAL A 120 17.19 -1.20 9.78
C VAL A 120 17.22 -1.92 11.14
N PRO A 121 16.18 -2.68 11.52
CA PRO A 121 16.21 -3.51 12.72
C PRO A 121 17.36 -4.53 12.68
N PRO A 122 18.06 -4.82 13.79
CA PRO A 122 19.19 -5.77 13.84
C PRO A 122 18.79 -7.23 13.55
N THR A 123 17.51 -7.46 13.32
CA THR A 123 16.87 -8.74 13.01
C THR A 123 16.53 -8.88 11.53
N TYR A 124 16.54 -7.79 10.77
CA TYR A 124 16.28 -7.80 9.33
C TYR A 124 17.52 -8.33 8.59
N ARG A 125 17.33 -9.45 7.90
CA ARG A 125 18.27 -9.94 6.89
C ARG A 125 17.65 -9.64 5.54
N GLU A 126 18.31 -8.80 4.74
CA GLU A 126 17.94 -8.65 3.34
C GLU A 126 17.98 -10.03 2.67
N ARG A 127 16.88 -10.41 2.03
CA ARG A 127 16.80 -11.67 1.29
C ARG A 127 17.62 -11.48 0.02
N ILE A 128 18.91 -11.81 0.09
CA ILE A 128 19.79 -11.85 -1.08
C ILE A 128 19.04 -12.69 -2.12
N PRO A 129 18.67 -12.14 -3.30
CA PRO A 129 18.09 -12.96 -4.34
C PRO A 129 19.13 -14.01 -4.70
N ALA A 130 18.73 -15.29 -4.67
CA ALA A 130 19.60 -16.33 -5.18
C ALA A 130 19.92 -15.97 -6.62
N ALA A 131 21.19 -15.77 -6.93
CA ALA A 131 21.62 -15.65 -8.31
C ALA A 131 21.42 -17.02 -8.95
N ASP A 132 20.29 -17.17 -9.65
CA ASP A 132 20.00 -18.37 -10.44
C ASP A 132 21.15 -18.58 -11.43
N LYS A 133 21.98 -19.60 -11.15
CA LYS A 133 23.10 -19.99 -11.99
C LYS A 133 22.62 -20.72 -13.23
N GLU A 134 21.80 -20.06 -14.06
CA GLU A 134 21.27 -20.65 -15.28
C GLU A 134 20.85 -19.58 -16.31
N LYS A 135 21.85 -18.86 -16.84
CA LYS A 135 22.03 -18.51 -18.28
C LYS A 135 23.20 -17.55 -18.46
N GLU A 136 24.24 -18.03 -19.12
CA GLU A 136 25.19 -17.18 -19.83
C GLU A 136 24.54 -16.75 -21.15
N ASP A 137 24.48 -15.44 -21.39
CA ASP A 137 24.67 -14.72 -22.68
C ASP A 137 23.78 -13.46 -22.81
N GLU A 138 24.45 -12.35 -23.16
CA GLU A 138 23.94 -11.05 -23.66
C GLU A 138 22.86 -10.28 -22.85
N ASP A 139 23.27 -9.34 -22.00
CA ASP A 139 23.45 -7.91 -22.35
C ASP A 139 23.82 -7.06 -21.10
N VAL A 140 24.59 -5.98 -21.28
CA VAL A 140 25.14 -5.17 -20.17
C VAL A 140 24.19 -4.03 -19.81
N GLY A 141 23.21 -4.31 -18.94
CA GLY A 141 22.21 -3.32 -18.54
C GLY A 141 21.70 -3.44 -17.10
N SER A 142 21.76 -2.32 -16.37
CA SER A 142 21.09 -2.06 -15.09
C SER A 142 21.60 -2.85 -13.85
N SER A 143 22.56 -2.24 -13.13
CA SER A 143 22.82 -2.57 -11.73
C SER A 143 21.70 -2.01 -10.85
N GLY A 144 20.59 -2.74 -10.78
CA GLY A 144 19.43 -2.42 -9.94
C GLY A 144 19.67 -2.76 -8.48
N ALA A 145 20.38 -1.91 -7.74
CA ALA A 145 20.39 -2.00 -6.27
C ALA A 145 18.97 -1.78 -5.73
N PRO A 146 18.42 -2.66 -4.87
CA PRO A 146 17.05 -2.55 -4.39
C PRO A 146 16.89 -1.32 -3.48
N THR A 147 16.08 -0.36 -3.92
CA THR A 147 15.81 0.86 -3.15
C THR A 147 14.85 0.55 -2.00
N ASN A 148 15.31 0.79 -0.78
CA ASN A 148 14.55 0.50 0.42
C ASN A 148 13.42 1.54 0.60
N GLY A 149 12.16 1.14 0.36
CA GLY A 149 11.00 2.04 0.48
C GLY A 149 9.67 1.59 -0.16
N LEU A 150 9.64 0.50 -0.94
CA LEU A 150 8.48 0.18 -1.80
C LEU A 150 7.28 -0.53 -1.14
N ASN A 151 7.26 -0.74 0.19
CA ASN A 151 6.19 -1.49 0.85
C ASN A 151 5.63 -0.76 2.09
N THR A 152 4.83 0.28 1.84
CA THR A 152 3.79 0.73 2.77
C THR A 152 2.45 0.19 2.25
N PRO A 153 1.72 -0.69 2.96
CA PRO A 153 0.44 -1.20 2.48
C PRO A 153 -0.61 -0.09 2.43
N ALA A 154 -0.92 0.40 1.23
CA ALA A 154 -2.11 1.21 1.00
C ALA A 154 -3.35 0.31 1.07
N LEU A 155 -4.36 0.70 1.87
CA LEU A 155 -5.64 0.01 1.87
C LEU A 155 -6.30 0.17 0.49
N PRO A 156 -6.89 -0.90 -0.08
CA PRO A 156 -7.71 -0.76 -1.29
C PRO A 156 -9.01 -0.01 -0.95
N PRO A 157 -9.45 0.95 -1.77
CA PRO A 157 -10.69 1.68 -1.54
C PRO A 157 -11.93 0.81 -1.83
N GLU A 158 -12.95 0.93 -0.99
CA GLU A 158 -14.26 0.32 -1.21
C GLU A 158 -14.95 0.92 -2.45
N THR A 159 -15.37 0.06 -3.37
CA THR A 159 -16.37 0.39 -4.40
C THR A 159 -17.68 -0.30 -4.05
N VAL A 160 -18.74 0.49 -3.86
CA VAL A 160 -20.08 0.01 -3.49
C VAL A 160 -20.95 -0.13 -4.76
N GLU A 161 -21.99 -0.97 -4.68
CA GLU A 161 -23.14 -1.12 -5.61
C GLU A 161 -22.92 -2.01 -6.86
N THR A 162 -23.83 -2.91 -7.26
CA THR A 162 -25.21 -3.22 -6.80
C THR A 162 -25.66 -4.66 -7.19
N ALA A 163 -26.88 -5.04 -6.73
CA ALA A 163 -27.79 -6.09 -7.27
C ALA A 163 -27.74 -7.55 -6.72
N THR A 164 -28.52 -7.76 -5.64
CA THR A 164 -29.59 -8.78 -5.47
C THR A 164 -29.58 -10.09 -6.29
N GLU A 165 -29.59 -11.24 -5.62
CA GLU A 165 -30.81 -12.07 -5.48
C GLU A 165 -30.73 -13.15 -4.36
N ALA A 166 -31.87 -13.78 -4.08
CA ALA A 166 -32.14 -14.78 -3.04
C ALA A 166 -31.76 -16.22 -3.53
N VAL A 167 -31.81 -17.36 -2.81
CA VAL A 167 -32.00 -17.75 -1.39
C VAL A 167 -31.63 -19.26 -1.26
N GLN A 168 -31.18 -19.72 -0.08
CA GLN A 168 -31.12 -21.12 0.41
C GLN A 168 -30.45 -22.25 -0.43
N GLY A 169 -29.46 -22.90 0.21
CA GLY A 169 -29.03 -24.27 -0.09
C GLY A 169 -28.20 -24.82 1.08
N GLN A 170 -28.63 -25.93 1.69
CA GLN A 170 -27.94 -26.53 2.85
C GLN A 170 -26.86 -27.56 2.45
N LYS A 171 -25.84 -27.65 3.31
CA LYS A 171 -25.00 -28.82 3.67
C LYS A 171 -23.79 -29.23 2.80
N GLU A 172 -22.74 -29.56 3.58
CA GLU A 172 -21.62 -30.50 3.33
C GLU A 172 -20.45 -30.03 2.43
N GLY A 173 -19.21 -30.27 2.90
CA GLY A 173 -17.98 -30.16 2.09
C GLY A 173 -16.82 -29.39 2.74
N GLU A 174 -15.68 -30.07 2.87
CA GLU A 174 -14.41 -29.68 3.49
C GLU A 174 -13.64 -28.48 2.87
N ASP A 175 -12.67 -28.01 3.66
CA ASP A 175 -11.42 -27.31 3.34
C ASP A 175 -11.18 -26.66 1.96
N ALA A 176 -10.87 -25.35 2.01
CA ALA A 176 -10.10 -24.65 0.97
C ALA A 176 -8.97 -23.82 1.62
N ALA A 177 -7.94 -24.51 2.11
CA ALA A 177 -6.73 -23.87 2.62
C ALA A 177 -5.90 -23.26 1.47
N GLY A 178 -5.72 -21.93 1.48
CA GLY A 178 -4.55 -21.31 0.86
C GLY A 178 -3.31 -21.59 1.71
N PRO A 179 -2.11 -21.75 1.12
CA PRO A 179 -0.95 -22.26 1.85
C PRO A 179 -0.50 -21.28 2.93
N ALA A 180 -0.66 -21.67 4.19
CA ALA A 180 0.11 -21.08 5.27
C ALA A 180 1.59 -21.39 5.02
N LEU A 181 2.41 -20.36 4.89
CA LEU A 181 3.85 -20.51 4.79
C LEU A 181 4.36 -21.20 6.07
N GLU A 182 4.80 -22.45 5.92
CA GLU A 182 5.30 -23.25 7.03
C GLU A 182 6.54 -22.57 7.63
N ILE A 183 6.41 -22.08 8.86
CA ILE A 183 7.52 -21.49 9.61
C ILE A 183 8.54 -22.61 9.84
N THR A 184 9.73 -22.46 9.29
CA THR A 184 10.79 -23.46 9.46
C THR A 184 11.20 -23.57 10.93
N PRO A 185 11.67 -24.72 11.42
CA PRO A 185 12.08 -24.86 12.82
C PRO A 185 13.21 -23.88 13.21
N GLU A 186 14.05 -23.48 12.25
CA GLU A 186 15.07 -22.45 12.43
C GLU A 186 14.46 -21.04 12.63
N GLU A 187 13.39 -20.71 11.91
CA GLU A 187 12.65 -19.46 12.08
C GLU A 187 11.87 -19.43 13.41
N GLU A 188 11.32 -20.56 13.87
CA GLU A 188 10.73 -20.64 15.21
C GLU A 188 11.76 -20.40 16.32
N GLU A 189 12.93 -21.02 16.23
CA GLU A 189 14.02 -20.79 17.17
C GLU A 189 14.49 -19.33 17.13
N TRP A 190 14.59 -18.75 15.94
CA TRP A 190 14.93 -17.34 15.76
C TRP A 190 13.87 -16.42 16.36
N LEU A 191 12.57 -16.66 16.13
CA LEU A 191 11.47 -15.92 16.75
C LEU A 191 11.47 -16.05 18.28
N LYS A 192 11.79 -17.23 18.82
CA LYS A 192 11.96 -17.46 20.26
C LYS A 192 13.16 -16.70 20.81
N LYS A 193 14.31 -16.74 20.14
CA LYS A 193 15.52 -15.95 20.49
C LYS A 193 15.28 -14.44 20.39
N LEU A 194 14.49 -13.99 19.42
CA LEU A 194 14.12 -12.59 19.20
C LEU A 194 13.17 -12.06 20.27
N LYS A 195 12.16 -12.85 20.66
CA LYS A 195 11.28 -12.54 21.80
C LYS A 195 12.04 -12.58 23.14
N ALA A 196 12.94 -13.55 23.31
CA ALA A 196 13.76 -13.67 24.52
C ALA A 196 14.81 -12.56 24.66
N SER A 197 15.33 -12.04 23.55
CA SER A 197 16.33 -10.96 23.57
C SER A 197 15.71 -9.59 23.90
N ASN A 198 14.40 -9.43 23.67
CA ASN A 198 13.66 -8.17 23.89
C ASN A 198 14.36 -6.94 23.29
N LEU A 199 15.04 -7.11 22.14
CA LEU A 199 15.64 -6.01 21.39
C LEU A 199 14.53 -5.18 20.72
N ALA A 200 13.92 -4.30 21.52
CA ALA A 200 13.03 -3.26 21.04
C ALA A 200 13.83 -2.24 20.24
N TRP A 201 13.91 -2.44 18.92
CA TRP A 201 14.49 -1.46 18.00
C TRP A 201 13.51 -0.30 17.83
N TYR A 202 14.03 0.92 18.01
CA TYR A 202 13.32 2.17 17.78
C TYR A 202 14.14 3.02 16.81
N PRO A 203 13.53 3.73 15.86
CA PRO A 203 14.25 4.60 14.91
C PRO A 203 14.77 5.90 15.55
N TRP A 204 14.58 6.10 16.86
CA TRP A 204 15.12 7.20 17.65
C TRP A 204 15.94 6.68 18.85
N PRO A 205 16.84 7.48 19.45
CA PRO A 205 17.65 7.05 20.59
C PRO A 205 16.83 6.55 21.79
N SER A 206 17.26 5.45 22.41
CA SER A 206 16.61 4.91 23.60
C SER A 206 16.69 5.87 24.80
N ASN A 207 15.74 5.77 25.74
CA ASN A 207 15.68 6.62 26.93
C ASN A 207 16.99 6.53 27.76
N GLU A 208 17.57 5.34 27.87
CA GLU A 208 18.87 5.12 28.50
C GLU A 208 20.01 5.87 27.79
N LYS A 209 20.04 5.84 26.46
CA LYS A 209 21.05 6.58 25.65
C LYS A 209 20.86 8.09 25.76
N ILE A 210 19.62 8.57 25.92
CA ILE A 210 19.32 9.98 26.18
C ILE A 210 19.81 10.38 27.59
N ARG A 211 19.55 9.56 28.63
CA ARG A 211 20.03 9.79 30.01
C ARG A 211 21.55 9.70 30.15
N ALA A 212 22.20 8.85 29.36
CA ALA A 212 23.67 8.78 29.29
C ALA A 212 24.30 9.97 28.53
N GLY A 213 23.49 10.80 27.86
CA GLY A 213 23.96 11.93 27.06
C GLY A 213 24.52 13.07 27.90
N ALA A 214 25.50 13.80 27.34
CA ALA A 214 26.15 14.93 28.00
C ALA A 214 25.18 16.05 28.44
N LEU A 215 24.10 16.27 27.69
CA LEU A 215 23.07 17.25 28.06
C LEU A 215 22.32 16.86 29.34
N PHE A 216 22.02 15.58 29.53
CA PHE A 216 21.36 15.09 30.74
C PHE A 216 22.29 15.17 31.96
N SER A 217 23.58 14.84 31.80
CA SER A 217 24.55 14.97 32.90
C SER A 217 24.80 16.44 33.29
N LEU A 218 24.86 17.36 32.32
CA LEU A 218 24.89 18.81 32.58
C LEU A 218 23.66 19.28 33.37
N GLN A 219 22.46 18.85 32.96
CA GLN A 219 21.22 19.16 33.68
C GLN A 219 21.25 18.61 35.12
N TYR A 220 21.63 17.35 35.30
CA TYR A 220 21.72 16.69 36.61
C TYR A 220 22.66 17.40 37.59
N TRP A 221 23.83 17.86 37.12
CA TRP A 221 24.76 18.59 37.98
C TRP A 221 24.34 20.04 38.26
N ARG A 222 23.64 20.69 37.31
CA ARG A 222 22.98 21.98 37.52
C ARG A 222 21.87 21.90 38.58
N GLU A 223 21.03 20.86 38.52
CA GLU A 223 19.97 20.60 39.51
C GLU A 223 20.53 20.29 40.91
N LYS A 224 21.74 19.70 40.97
CA LYS A 224 22.52 19.56 42.22
C LYS A 224 23.20 20.85 42.71
N GLY A 225 22.95 21.99 42.07
CA GLY A 225 23.49 23.29 42.49
C GLY A 225 25.00 23.47 42.25
N LYS A 226 25.62 22.71 41.34
CA LYS A 226 27.02 22.93 40.94
C LYS A 226 27.08 23.86 39.73
N ASN A 227 27.95 24.87 39.79
CA ASN A 227 28.21 25.80 38.67
C ASN A 227 28.90 25.05 37.51
N LEU A 228 28.32 25.09 36.31
CA LEU A 228 28.81 24.33 35.15
C LEU A 228 30.19 24.84 34.64
N ASP A 229 30.47 26.13 34.79
CA ASP A 229 31.71 26.74 34.30
C ASP A 229 32.93 26.42 35.19
N GLU A 230 32.69 26.15 36.47
CA GLU A 230 33.73 25.80 37.46
C GLU A 230 33.84 24.28 37.68
N PHE A 231 32.75 23.53 37.44
CA PHE A 231 32.67 22.11 37.75
C PHE A 231 33.01 21.20 36.56
N ASN A 232 34.24 20.68 36.54
CA ASN A 232 34.66 19.68 35.55
C ASN A 232 33.98 18.31 35.77
N ILE A 233 32.83 18.11 35.10
CA ILE A 233 32.03 16.88 35.15
C ILE A 233 32.86 15.63 34.77
N PRO A 234 33.63 15.60 33.65
CA PRO A 234 34.48 14.45 33.30
C PRO A 234 35.50 14.08 34.38
N ALA A 235 36.13 15.05 35.05
CA ALA A 235 37.13 14.78 36.09
C ALA A 235 36.50 14.14 37.33
N HIS A 236 35.33 14.62 37.75
CA HIS A 236 34.59 14.03 38.88
C HIS A 236 34.12 12.61 38.58
N LEU A 237 33.64 12.36 37.35
CA LEU A 237 33.16 11.02 36.95
C LEU A 237 34.30 9.99 36.89
N LYS A 238 35.51 10.41 36.48
CA LYS A 238 36.72 9.57 36.54
C LYS A 238 37.12 9.28 37.99
N ALA A 239 37.24 10.32 38.82
CA ALA A 239 37.63 10.16 40.22
C ALA A 239 36.65 9.26 41.01
N ASP A 240 35.35 9.29 40.71
CA ASP A 240 34.39 8.38 41.34
C ASP A 240 34.50 6.95 40.81
N ARG A 241 34.76 6.75 39.52
CA ARG A 241 35.05 5.42 38.94
C ARG A 241 36.30 4.80 39.56
N ASP A 242 37.35 5.58 39.74
CA ASP A 242 38.64 5.11 40.28
C ASP A 242 38.51 4.71 41.75
N LYS A 243 37.71 5.43 42.56
CA LYS A 243 37.36 5.02 43.94
C LYS A 243 36.63 3.68 43.97
N VAL A 244 35.59 3.50 43.14
CA VAL A 244 34.81 2.26 43.09
C VAL A 244 35.69 1.06 42.70
N LEU A 245 36.64 1.25 41.78
CA LEU A 245 37.64 0.24 41.42
C LEU A 245 38.59 -0.09 42.57
N GLN A 246 39.01 0.91 43.35
CA GLN A 246 39.88 0.72 44.51
C GLN A 246 39.17 0.03 45.67
N GLU A 247 37.89 0.34 45.91
CA GLU A 247 37.04 -0.32 46.91
C GLU A 247 36.78 -1.78 46.56
N GLN A 248 36.53 -2.12 45.29
CA GLN A 248 36.41 -3.51 44.84
C GLN A 248 37.70 -4.31 45.06
N GLN A 249 38.86 -3.75 44.70
CA GLN A 249 40.15 -4.42 44.94
C GLN A 249 40.41 -4.67 46.43
N GLN A 250 40.02 -3.76 47.31
CA GLN A 250 40.13 -3.98 48.77
C GLN A 250 39.17 -5.07 49.28
N GLN A 251 37.97 -5.16 48.71
CA GLN A 251 37.01 -6.22 49.04
C GLN A 251 37.46 -7.60 48.53
N ASP A 252 38.02 -7.68 47.32
CA ASP A 252 38.57 -8.92 46.76
C ASP A 252 39.75 -9.44 47.60
N VAL A 253 40.67 -8.55 48.00
CA VAL A 253 41.80 -8.89 48.90
C VAL A 253 41.30 -9.37 50.26
N ALA A 254 40.35 -8.66 50.88
CA ALA A 254 39.78 -9.06 52.17
C ALA A 254 39.02 -10.40 52.10
N ALA A 255 38.29 -10.66 51.01
CA ALA A 255 37.63 -11.95 50.78
C ALA A 255 38.64 -13.09 50.61
N GLN A 256 39.80 -12.81 50.01
CA GLN A 256 40.87 -13.77 49.83
C GLN A 256 41.63 -14.09 51.13
N GLU A 257 41.79 -13.12 52.04
CA GLU A 257 42.36 -13.36 53.38
C GLU A 257 41.45 -14.25 54.24
N VAL A 258 40.14 -13.99 54.28
CA VAL A 258 39.16 -14.79 55.07
C VAL A 258 39.12 -16.26 54.62
N ALA A 259 39.44 -16.55 53.37
CA ALA A 259 39.50 -17.92 52.85
C ALA A 259 40.73 -18.74 53.35
N THR A 260 41.70 -18.12 54.02
CA THR A 260 42.96 -18.78 54.41
C THR A 260 43.04 -19.25 55.87
N ASP A 261 42.09 -18.85 56.74
CA ASP A 261 42.19 -19.03 58.19
C ASP A 261 41.18 -20.06 58.75
N SER A 262 41.18 -21.29 58.22
CA SER A 262 40.28 -22.38 58.68
C SER A 262 40.90 -23.79 58.58
N PRO A 263 41.40 -24.37 59.69
CA PRO A 263 42.05 -25.68 59.66
C PRO A 263 41.12 -26.87 60.00
N GLY A 264 40.84 -27.72 59.00
CA GLY A 264 40.87 -29.19 59.13
C GLY A 264 39.58 -30.00 59.41
N LYS A 265 39.03 -30.65 58.38
CA LYS A 265 38.40 -32.00 58.46
C LYS A 265 38.39 -32.74 57.12
N LEU A 266 38.38 -34.08 57.16
CA LEU A 266 38.73 -35.02 56.08
C LEU A 266 37.96 -36.35 56.22
N ILE A 267 37.51 -37.13 55.20
CA ILE A 267 37.51 -36.92 53.73
C ILE A 267 36.09 -37.00 53.07
N PRO A 268 35.40 -38.15 52.77
CA PRO A 268 34.51 -38.14 51.59
C PRO A 268 33.06 -38.66 51.72
N GLN A 269 32.16 -38.25 50.80
CA GLN A 269 31.57 -39.18 49.82
C GLN A 269 30.82 -38.53 48.63
N GLN A 270 31.21 -38.99 47.42
CA GLN A 270 30.44 -39.18 46.16
C GLN A 270 29.71 -38.05 45.40
N LEU A 271 29.97 -38.07 44.07
CA LEU A 271 29.34 -37.27 42.99
C LEU A 271 27.89 -37.70 42.70
N PRO A 272 27.13 -36.90 41.91
CA PRO A 272 27.17 -37.07 40.45
C PRO A 272 27.56 -35.81 39.66
N SER A 273 28.04 -36.07 38.45
CA SER A 273 28.52 -35.14 37.43
C SER A 273 27.42 -34.33 36.73
N GLU A 274 27.72 -33.07 36.36
CA GLU A 274 27.28 -32.52 35.08
C GLU A 274 28.28 -31.49 34.52
N ASN A 275 28.43 -31.43 33.19
CA ASN A 275 29.45 -30.65 32.48
C ASN A 275 29.18 -29.14 32.57
N THR A 276 30.14 -28.35 33.07
CA THR A 276 30.17 -26.90 32.86
C THR A 276 31.30 -26.54 31.90
N HIS A 277 30.96 -26.07 30.69
CA HIS A 277 31.95 -25.60 29.73
C HIS A 277 32.61 -24.31 30.22
N ARG A 278 33.93 -24.35 30.41
CA ARG A 278 34.76 -23.19 30.77
C ARG A 278 35.01 -22.32 29.53
N PRO A 279 34.68 -21.02 29.52
CA PRO A 279 35.08 -20.13 28.44
C PRO A 279 36.61 -19.92 28.46
N LYS A 280 37.23 -19.91 27.28
CA LYS A 280 38.66 -19.58 27.11
C LYS A 280 38.83 -18.06 27.13
N PRO A 281 39.88 -17.50 27.75
CA PRO A 281 40.22 -16.08 27.57
C PRO A 281 40.70 -15.85 26.12
N LEU A 282 40.28 -14.73 25.52
CA LEU A 282 40.78 -14.32 24.21
C LEU A 282 42.26 -13.93 24.29
N GLY A 283 43.00 -14.22 23.22
CA GLY A 283 44.43 -13.95 23.13
C GLY A 283 44.75 -12.45 23.16
N VAL A 284 45.85 -12.12 23.83
CA VAL A 284 46.48 -10.80 23.76
C VAL A 284 47.12 -10.62 22.39
N PHE A 285 46.95 -9.44 21.81
CA PHE A 285 47.58 -8.98 20.58
C PHE A 285 49.11 -9.11 20.67
N ALA A 286 49.70 -9.98 19.85
CA ALA A 286 51.13 -10.08 19.63
C ALA A 286 51.36 -9.99 18.11
N GLY A 287 52.03 -8.92 17.69
CA GLY A 287 52.23 -8.61 16.28
C GLY A 287 53.21 -7.46 16.10
N PHE A 288 54.50 -7.80 16.17
CA PHE A 288 55.60 -7.18 15.40
C PHE A 288 56.86 -8.02 15.63
N ASP A 289 57.12 -8.95 14.72
CA ASP A 289 58.41 -9.60 14.47
C ASP A 289 58.26 -10.39 13.16
N ASP A 290 58.75 -9.80 12.06
CA ASP A 290 59.15 -10.46 10.81
C ASP A 290 59.94 -9.42 9.99
N ASP A 291 61.17 -9.15 10.44
CA ASP A 291 62.25 -8.70 9.56
C ASP A 291 62.80 -9.97 8.88
N ASP A 292 62.75 -10.04 7.55
CA ASP A 292 63.59 -10.97 6.78
C ASP A 292 63.99 -10.30 5.46
N ASP A 293 65.29 -10.04 5.31
CA ASP A 293 65.97 -9.62 4.08
C ASP A 293 66.30 -10.87 3.23
N ASP A 294 65.96 -10.85 1.92
CA ASP A 294 66.77 -11.41 0.80
C ASP A 294 66.17 -11.04 -0.58
#